data_AF-A0A2H9SK91-F1
#
_entry.id   AF-A0A2H9SK91-F1
#
_cell.length_a   1.000
_cell.length_b   1.000
_cell.length_c   1.000
_cell.angle_alpha   90.00
_cell.angle_beta   90.00
_cell.angle_gamma   90.00
#
_symmetry.space_group_name_H-M   'P 1'
#
loop_
_entity.id
_entity.type
_entity.pdbx_description
1 polymer ?
#
loop_
_entity_poly.entity_id
_entity_poly.type
_entity_poly.pdbx_seq_one_letter_code
_entity_poly.pdbx_strand_id
1 'polypeptide(L)'
;MAGFQKGKSGNPAGKPKGALNKRPLLTKLLEPHAEALVAKMLELALAGDPVALRLCIERLIPKADQKHVVATMPDLSDLETSQIIPALLKSLAGQEISVAEIKSLMDIFTVHDEVVQKEEKRYEKLEITTRDPIEAAKQYAEIMTRARA
;
A
#
# COMPACT_ATOMS: atom_id res chain seq x y z
N MET A 1 -40.19 16.34 5.05
CA MET A 1 -39.81 14.95 4.70
C MET A 1 -39.18 14.32 5.91
N ALA A 2 -39.70 13.19 6.41
CA ALA A 2 -39.16 12.51 7.57
C ALA A 2 -37.78 11.91 7.25
N GLY A 3 -36.75 12.27 8.01
CA GLY A 3 -35.41 11.71 7.88
C GLY A 3 -35.33 10.29 8.42
N PHE A 4 -34.34 9.52 7.96
CA PHE A 4 -34.09 8.17 8.46
C PHE A 4 -33.71 8.18 9.95
N GLN A 5 -34.18 7.17 10.70
CA GLN A 5 -33.87 7.03 12.13
C GLN A 5 -32.38 6.72 12.33
N LYS A 6 -31.69 7.48 13.18
CA LYS A 6 -30.27 7.24 13.52
C LYS A 6 -30.10 5.78 13.98
N GLY A 7 -29.20 5.05 13.32
CA GLY A 7 -28.95 3.62 13.59
C GLY A 7 -29.81 2.63 12.78
N LYS A 8 -30.76 3.10 11.96
CA LYS A 8 -31.49 2.25 11.01
C LYS A 8 -31.29 2.76 9.59
N SER A 9 -30.72 1.91 8.74
CA SER A 9 -30.65 2.15 7.30
C SER A 9 -32.05 2.39 6.75
N GLY A 10 -32.20 3.41 5.90
CA GLY A 10 -33.40 3.62 5.11
C GLY A 10 -33.73 2.49 4.12
N ASN A 11 -32.73 1.65 3.85
CA ASN A 11 -32.87 0.41 3.11
C ASN A 11 -32.46 -0.76 4.03
N PRO A 12 -33.40 -1.34 4.79
CA PRO A 12 -33.12 -2.44 5.72
C PRO A 12 -32.73 -3.75 5.00
N ALA A 13 -33.10 -3.91 3.73
CA ALA A 13 -32.70 -5.06 2.91
C ALA A 13 -31.27 -4.92 2.34
N GLY A 14 -30.62 -3.76 2.54
CA GLY A 14 -29.32 -3.46 1.99
C GLY A 14 -29.30 -3.37 0.46
N LYS A 15 -28.11 -3.20 -0.11
CA LYS A 15 -27.93 -3.29 -1.56
C LYS A 15 -28.31 -4.71 -2.01
N PRO A 16 -29.18 -4.88 -3.03
CA PRO A 16 -29.62 -6.20 -3.46
C PRO A 16 -28.41 -7.09 -3.80
N LYS A 17 -28.42 -8.33 -3.29
CA LYS A 17 -27.39 -9.32 -3.60
C LYS A 17 -27.33 -9.54 -5.11
N GLY A 18 -26.13 -9.41 -5.69
CA GLY A 18 -25.92 -9.50 -7.15
C GLY A 18 -26.04 -8.18 -7.92
N ALA A 19 -26.27 -7.04 -7.25
CA ALA A 19 -26.23 -5.74 -7.92
C ALA A 19 -24.81 -5.39 -8.39
N LEU A 20 -24.56 -5.68 -9.67
CA LEU A 20 -23.31 -5.43 -10.37
C LEU A 20 -23.00 -3.93 -10.39
N ASN A 21 -21.75 -3.60 -10.09
CA ASN A 21 -21.24 -2.26 -10.31
C ASN A 21 -21.28 -2.00 -11.83
N LYS A 22 -21.97 -0.94 -12.28
CA LYS A 22 -22.03 -0.59 -13.70
C LYS A 22 -20.72 0.00 -14.22
N ARG A 23 -19.80 0.41 -13.33
CA ARG A 23 -18.53 1.05 -13.70
C ARG A 23 -17.72 0.24 -14.73
N PRO A 24 -17.42 -1.06 -14.53
CA PRO A 24 -16.61 -1.81 -15.49
C PRO A 24 -17.27 -1.91 -16.88
N LEU A 25 -18.61 -2.02 -16.93
CA LEU A 25 -19.35 -2.02 -18.19
C LEU A 25 -19.21 -0.67 -18.90
N LEU A 26 -19.41 0.43 -18.18
CA LEU A 26 -19.28 1.78 -18.73
C LEU A 26 -17.84 2.08 -19.17
N THR A 27 -16.83 1.65 -18.42
CA THR A 27 -15.42 1.80 -18.81
C THR A 27 -15.14 1.12 -20.14
N LYS A 28 -15.59 -0.14 -20.32
CA LYS A 28 -15.43 -0.87 -21.59
C LYS A 28 -16.13 -0.19 -22.77
N LEU A 29 -17.25 0.50 -22.53
CA LEU A 29 -17.94 1.26 -23.58
C LEU A 29 -17.20 2.54 -23.96
N LEU A 30 -16.42 3.12 -23.04
CA LEU A 30 -15.69 4.37 -23.26
C LEU A 30 -14.28 4.15 -23.82
N GLU A 31 -13.64 3.01 -23.51
CA GLU A 31 -12.28 2.67 -23.94
C GLU A 31 -12.04 2.88 -25.45
N PRO A 32 -12.91 2.41 -26.37
CA PRO A 32 -12.71 2.62 -27.81
C PRO A 32 -12.81 4.09 -28.23
N HIS A 33 -13.42 4.95 -27.42
CA HIS A 33 -13.63 6.36 -27.70
C HIS A 33 -12.70 7.28 -26.90
N ALA A 34 -11.76 6.71 -26.13
CA ALA A 34 -10.94 7.46 -25.20
C ALA A 34 -10.19 8.62 -25.89
N GLU A 35 -9.52 8.35 -27.01
CA GLU A 35 -8.78 9.38 -27.76
C GLU A 35 -9.69 10.50 -28.27
N ALA A 36 -10.84 10.15 -28.86
CA ALA A 36 -11.80 11.13 -29.38
C ALA A 36 -12.41 11.99 -28.27
N LEU A 37 -12.71 11.40 -27.11
CA LEU A 37 -13.20 12.12 -25.94
C LEU A 37 -12.17 13.09 -25.38
N VAL A 38 -10.89 12.68 -25.32
CA VAL A 38 -9.80 13.56 -24.88
C VAL A 38 -9.61 14.72 -25.87
N ALA A 39 -9.60 14.45 -27.18
CA ALA A 39 -9.48 15.49 -28.20
C ALA A 39 -10.63 16.51 -28.10
N LYS A 40 -11.88 16.04 -27.93
CA LYS A 40 -13.04 16.94 -27.80
C LYS A 40 -13.00 17.75 -26.50
N MET A 41 -12.52 17.15 -25.41
CA MET A 41 -12.34 17.85 -24.14
C MET A 41 -11.31 18.99 -24.26
N LEU A 42 -10.22 18.78 -24.98
CA LEU A 42 -9.23 19.82 -25.26
C LEU A 42 -9.82 20.96 -26.09
N GLU A 43 -10.57 20.66 -27.14
CA GLU A 43 -11.25 21.67 -27.96
C GLU A 43 -12.19 22.55 -27.12
N LEU A 44 -13.02 21.93 -26.27
CA LEU A 44 -13.95 22.65 -25.38
C LEU A 44 -13.22 23.48 -24.33
N ALA A 45 -12.15 22.94 -23.74
CA ALA A 45 -11.34 23.67 -22.77
C ALA A 45 -10.68 24.91 -23.41
N LEU A 46 -10.10 24.77 -24.61
CA LEU A 46 -9.50 25.88 -25.34
C LEU A 46 -10.53 26.90 -25.83
N ALA A 47 -11.78 26.47 -26.07
CA ALA A 47 -12.90 27.35 -26.37
C ALA A 47 -13.48 28.08 -25.13
N GLY A 48 -12.97 27.79 -23.93
CA GLY A 48 -13.35 28.48 -22.70
C GLY A 48 -14.47 27.81 -21.89
N ASP A 49 -14.78 26.53 -22.14
CA ASP A 49 -15.73 25.80 -21.30
C ASP A 49 -15.19 25.66 -19.87
N PRO A 50 -15.91 26.17 -18.85
CA PRO A 50 -15.40 26.22 -17.48
C PRO A 50 -15.27 24.83 -16.83
N VAL A 51 -16.08 23.85 -17.25
CA VAL A 51 -16.04 22.48 -16.72
C VAL A 51 -14.84 21.75 -17.29
N ALA A 52 -14.62 21.84 -18.60
CA ALA A 52 -13.47 21.26 -19.28
C ALA A 52 -12.15 21.86 -18.76
N LEU A 53 -12.08 23.18 -18.62
CA LEU A 53 -10.92 23.88 -18.04
C LEU A 53 -10.61 23.39 -16.62
N ARG A 54 -11.62 23.30 -15.76
CA ARG A 54 -11.45 22.80 -14.40
C ARG A 54 -10.92 21.37 -14.38
N LEU A 55 -11.49 20.48 -15.20
CA LEU A 55 -11.09 19.07 -15.27
C LEU A 55 -9.65 18.91 -15.78
N CYS A 56 -9.26 19.71 -16.78
CA CYS A 56 -7.88 19.78 -17.27
C CYS A 56 -6.92 20.24 -16.16
N ILE A 57 -7.23 21.35 -15.48
CA ILE A 57 -6.36 21.92 -14.44
C ILE A 57 -6.22 20.97 -13.25
N GLU A 58 -7.31 20.40 -12.73
CA GLU A 58 -7.28 19.46 -11.60
C GLU A 58 -6.49 18.18 -11.91
N ARG A 59 -6.36 17.81 -13.19
CA ARG A 59 -5.61 16.62 -13.61
C ARG A 59 -4.14 16.91 -13.96
N LEU A 60 -3.86 18.06 -14.55
CA LEU A 60 -2.51 18.52 -14.91
C LEU A 60 -1.74 19.04 -13.69
N ILE A 61 -2.42 19.82 -12.86
CA ILE A 61 -1.89 20.28 -11.60
C ILE A 61 -2.39 19.28 -10.57
N PRO A 62 -1.56 18.34 -10.09
CA PRO A 62 -1.96 17.50 -8.98
C PRO A 62 -2.43 18.44 -7.87
N LYS A 63 -3.58 18.11 -7.26
CA LYS A 63 -3.94 18.70 -5.97
C LYS A 63 -2.68 18.69 -5.13
N ALA A 64 -2.39 19.76 -4.40
CA ALA A 64 -1.18 19.89 -3.58
C ALA A 64 -1.18 18.85 -2.44
N ASP A 65 -1.08 17.58 -2.80
CA ASP A 65 -0.63 16.49 -1.99
C ASP A 65 0.88 16.55 -2.09
N GLN A 66 1.45 16.77 -0.92
CA GLN A 66 2.85 16.66 -0.54
C GLN A 66 3.79 16.55 -1.74
N LYS A 67 4.35 17.72 -2.10
CA LYS A 67 5.44 17.86 -3.06
C LYS A 67 6.33 16.62 -2.96
N HIS A 68 6.45 15.88 -4.06
CA HIS A 68 7.61 15.03 -4.27
C HIS A 68 8.80 15.99 -4.42
N VAL A 69 9.29 16.47 -3.28
CA VAL A 69 10.67 16.91 -3.18
C VAL A 69 11.45 15.65 -3.52
N VAL A 70 12.39 15.77 -4.44
CA VAL A 70 13.37 14.70 -4.66
C VAL A 70 14.18 14.64 -3.37
N ALA A 71 13.65 13.89 -2.40
CA ALA A 71 14.27 13.68 -1.12
C ALA A 71 15.57 12.92 -1.40
N THR A 72 16.70 13.55 -1.10
CA THR A 72 17.97 12.85 -1.12
C THR A 72 17.94 11.91 0.08
N MET A 73 17.68 10.64 -0.19
CA MET A 73 17.66 9.62 0.85
C MET A 73 19.04 9.60 1.53
N PRO A 74 19.11 9.69 2.87
CA PRO A 74 20.37 9.50 3.56
C PRO A 74 20.88 8.10 3.25
N ASP A 75 22.19 7.97 3.05
CA ASP A 75 22.78 6.66 2.87
C ASP A 75 22.62 5.85 4.17
N LEU A 76 21.89 4.74 4.07
CA LEU A 76 21.62 3.84 5.18
C LEU A 76 22.44 2.55 5.10
N SER A 77 23.27 2.38 4.07
CA SER A 77 23.92 1.10 3.73
C SER A 77 24.88 0.62 4.83
N ASP A 78 25.53 1.56 5.52
CA ASP A 78 26.53 1.27 6.56
C ASP A 78 26.00 1.45 7.99
N LEU A 79 24.69 1.71 8.15
CA LEU A 79 24.10 1.95 9.46
C LEU A 79 23.58 0.67 10.10
N GLU A 80 23.93 0.47 11.36
CA GLU A 80 23.28 -0.51 12.24
C GLU A 80 21.77 -0.23 12.33
N THR A 81 20.94 -1.28 12.40
CA THR A 81 19.47 -1.16 12.40
C THR A 81 18.94 -0.19 13.46
N SER A 82 19.59 -0.14 14.63
CA SER A 82 19.25 0.76 15.73
C SER A 82 19.45 2.26 15.41
N GLN A 83 20.29 2.59 14.43
CA GLN A 83 20.65 3.96 14.05
C GLN A 83 19.81 4.49 12.88
N ILE A 84 19.07 3.63 12.19
CA ILE A 84 18.26 4.00 11.02
C ILE A 84 17.16 4.99 11.40
N ILE A 85 16.37 4.71 12.45
CA ILE A 85 15.28 5.60 12.89
C ILE A 85 15.81 6.98 13.32
N PRO A 86 16.85 7.09 14.18
CA PRO A 86 17.49 8.38 14.49
C PRO A 86 17.97 9.17 13.26
N ALA A 87 18.56 8.49 12.27
CA ALA A 87 19.01 9.13 11.03
C ALA A 87 17.84 9.72 10.23
N LEU A 88 16.75 8.97 10.08
CA LEU A 88 15.53 9.43 9.39
C LEU A 88 14.87 10.61 10.10
N LEU A 89 14.80 10.60 11.44
CA LEU A 89 14.26 11.71 12.23
C LEU A 89 15.10 12.99 12.09
N LYS A 90 16.43 12.85 11.93
CA LYS A 90 17.32 13.99 11.67
C LYS A 90 17.07 14.60 10.28
N SER A 91 16.90 13.77 9.26
CA SER A 91 16.53 14.23 7.90
C SER A 91 15.13 14.86 7.84
N LEU A 92 14.19 14.37 8.66
CA LEU A 92 12.87 15.01 8.84
C LEU A 92 13.00 16.44 9.40
N ALA A 93 13.83 16.61 10.43
CA ALA A 93 14.07 17.92 11.05
C ALA A 93 14.75 18.90 10.09
N GLY A 94 15.55 18.40 9.14
CA GLY A 94 16.14 19.17 8.04
C GLY A 94 15.18 19.53 6.90
N GLN A 95 13.91 19.06 6.95
CA GLN A 95 12.93 19.16 5.85
C GLN A 95 13.35 18.49 4.54
N GLU A 96 14.32 17.57 4.59
CA GLU A 96 14.81 16.84 3.42
C GLU A 96 13.87 15.69 3.03
N ILE A 97 13.11 15.18 4.01
CA ILE A 97 12.14 14.10 3.86
C ILE A 97 10.82 14.52 4.53
N SER A 98 9.69 14.17 3.94
CA SER A 98 8.35 14.40 4.50
C SER A 98 7.93 13.31 5.48
N VAL A 99 6.96 13.64 6.35
CA VAL A 99 6.35 12.68 7.28
C VAL A 99 5.70 11.50 6.54
N ALA A 100 5.08 11.76 5.38
CA ALA A 100 4.46 10.70 4.58
C ALA A 100 5.50 9.72 4.01
N GLU A 101 6.63 10.22 3.54
CA GLU A 101 7.73 9.39 3.02
C GLU A 101 8.35 8.53 4.13
N ILE A 102 8.59 9.09 5.32
CA ILE A 102 9.06 8.29 6.46
C ILE A 102 8.06 7.20 6.82
N LYS A 103 6.76 7.51 6.83
CA LYS A 103 5.74 6.48 7.09
C LYS A 103 5.81 5.36 6.06
N SER A 104 5.87 5.68 4.77
CA SER A 104 5.99 4.67 3.72
C SER A 104 7.26 3.83 3.85
N LEU A 105 8.39 4.42 4.29
CA LEU A 105 9.62 3.67 4.58
C LEU A 105 9.46 2.75 5.80
N MET A 106 8.84 3.22 6.87
CA MET A 106 8.58 2.41 8.08
C MET A 106 7.65 1.23 7.78
N ASP A 107 6.69 1.39 6.87
CA ASP A 107 5.84 0.30 6.40
C ASP A 107 6.67 -0.79 5.68
N ILE A 108 7.76 -0.44 4.98
CA ILE A 108 8.66 -1.42 4.36
C ILE A 108 9.48 -2.15 5.43
N PHE A 109 10.02 -1.44 6.42
CA PHE A 109 10.78 -2.04 7.52
C PHE A 109 9.94 -3.01 8.35
N THR A 110 8.69 -2.66 8.66
CA THR A 110 7.81 -3.55 9.41
C THR A 110 7.53 -4.85 8.65
N VAL A 111 7.32 -4.78 7.34
CA VAL A 111 7.18 -5.97 6.49
C VAL A 111 8.46 -6.81 6.50
N HIS A 112 9.64 -6.18 6.44
CA HIS A 112 10.91 -6.90 6.51
C HIS A 112 11.12 -7.59 7.86
N ASP A 113 10.89 -6.89 8.96
CA ASP A 113 10.98 -7.44 10.32
C ASP A 113 10.04 -8.63 10.52
N GLU A 114 8.80 -8.55 10.01
CA GLU A 114 7.87 -9.68 10.08
C GLU A 114 8.36 -10.91 9.30
N VAL A 115 9.03 -10.71 8.17
CA VAL A 115 9.64 -11.81 7.39
C VAL A 115 10.81 -12.41 8.15
N VAL A 116 11.73 -11.59 8.64
CA VAL A 116 12.91 -12.05 9.40
C VAL A 116 12.47 -12.82 10.66
N GLN A 117 11.52 -12.29 11.43
CA GLN A 117 10.99 -12.94 12.62
C GLN A 117 10.30 -14.27 12.32
N LYS A 118 9.64 -14.40 11.17
CA LYS A 118 9.06 -15.68 10.72
C LYS A 118 10.14 -16.68 10.34
N GLU A 119 11.22 -16.23 9.72
CA GLU A 119 12.36 -17.08 9.39
C GLU A 119 13.10 -17.55 10.65
N GLU A 120 13.42 -16.67 11.59
CA GLU A 120 14.06 -17.03 12.88
C GLU A 120 13.24 -18.08 13.63
N LYS A 121 11.93 -17.87 13.80
CA LYS A 121 11.03 -18.85 14.44
C LYS A 121 10.90 -20.15 13.67
N ARG A 122 11.12 -20.13 12.35
CA ARG A 122 11.14 -21.34 11.53
C ARG A 122 12.41 -22.14 11.77
N TYR A 123 13.56 -21.48 11.91
CA TYR A 123 14.83 -22.13 12.23
C TYR A 123 14.86 -22.66 13.66
N GLU A 124 14.35 -21.92 14.65
CA GLU A 124 14.25 -22.37 16.04
C GLU A 124 13.43 -23.67 16.17
N LYS A 125 12.35 -23.82 15.40
CA LYS A 125 11.55 -25.06 15.32
C LYS A 125 12.29 -26.25 14.71
N LEU A 126 13.40 -26.01 14.02
CA LEU A 126 14.23 -27.00 13.34
C LEU A 126 15.54 -27.26 14.09
N GLU A 127 15.82 -26.56 15.19
CA GLU A 127 16.99 -26.81 16.01
C GLU A 127 16.84 -28.08 16.84
N ILE A 128 17.86 -28.93 16.79
CA ILE A 128 17.98 -30.10 17.66
C ILE A 128 18.59 -29.62 18.98
N THR A 129 17.75 -29.47 20.00
CA THR A 129 18.13 -28.88 21.29
C THR A 129 18.95 -29.83 22.18
N THR A 130 19.04 -31.12 21.83
CA THR A 130 19.64 -32.17 22.67
C THR A 130 21.02 -32.62 22.20
N ARG A 131 21.95 -32.81 23.16
CA ARG A 131 23.31 -33.35 22.93
C ARG A 131 23.41 -34.88 22.97
N ASP A 132 22.35 -35.58 23.42
CA ASP A 132 22.25 -37.03 23.36
C ASP A 132 21.96 -37.48 21.91
N PRO A 133 22.84 -38.30 21.29
CA PRO A 133 22.72 -38.70 19.89
C PRO A 133 21.44 -39.49 19.56
N ILE A 134 20.85 -40.22 20.52
CA ILE A 134 19.64 -41.03 20.26
C ILE A 134 18.40 -40.14 20.20
N GLU A 135 18.34 -39.13 21.08
CA GLU A 135 17.22 -38.21 21.17
C GLU A 135 17.29 -37.13 20.07
N ALA A 136 18.51 -36.73 19.68
CA ALA A 136 18.76 -35.94 18.49
C ALA A 136 18.24 -36.61 17.20
N ALA A 137 18.48 -37.93 17.04
CA ALA A 137 17.98 -38.69 15.89
C ALA A 137 16.45 -38.76 15.83
N LYS A 138 15.78 -38.81 16.99
CA LYS A 138 14.30 -38.78 17.08
C LYS A 138 13.75 -37.40 16.68
N GLN A 139 14.34 -36.32 17.21
CA GLN A 139 13.96 -34.94 16.85
C GLN A 139 14.14 -34.68 15.36
N TYR A 140 15.25 -35.14 14.77
CA TYR A 140 15.50 -35.05 13.33
C TYR A 140 14.48 -35.82 12.48
N ALA A 141 14.13 -37.06 12.88
CA ALA A 141 13.13 -37.86 12.18
C ALA A 141 11.74 -37.21 12.19
N GLU A 142 11.37 -36.57 13.30
CA GLU A 142 10.10 -35.86 13.47
C GLU A 142 10.05 -34.56 12.67
N ILE A 143 11.16 -33.82 12.62
CA ILE A 143 11.35 -32.65 11.75
C ILE A 143 11.21 -33.04 10.27
N MET A 144 11.88 -34.14 9.85
CA MET A 144 11.88 -34.62 8.46
C MET A 144 10.52 -35.17 8.00
N THR A 145 9.70 -35.70 8.93
CA THR A 145 8.33 -36.12 8.61
C THR A 145 7.38 -34.94 8.49
N ARG A 146 7.52 -33.92 9.35
CA ARG A 146 6.74 -32.68 9.25
C ARG A 146 7.08 -31.83 8.02
N ALA A 147 8.31 -31.91 7.51
CA ALA A 147 8.73 -31.19 6.29
C ALA A 147 8.25 -31.84 4.97
N ARG A 148 7.75 -33.08 5.02
CA ARG A 148 7.29 -33.86 3.84
C ARG A 148 5.78 -33.85 3.63
N ALA A 149 5.00 -33.33 4.58
CA ALA A 149 3.54 -33.20 4.52
C ALA A 149 3.14 -31.79 4.09
#